data_AF-E5L7Z7-F1
#
_entry.id   AF-E5L7Z7-F1
#
_cell.length_a   1.000
_cell.length_b   1.000
_cell.length_c   1.000
_cell.angle_alpha   90.00
_cell.angle_beta   90.00
_cell.angle_gamma   90.00
#
_symmetry.space_group_name_H-M   'P 1'
#
loop_
_entity.id
_entity.type
_entity.pdbx_description
1 polymer ?
#
loop_
_entity_poly.entity_id
_entity_poly.type
_entity_poly.pdbx_seq_one_letter_code
_entity_poly.pdbx_strand_id
1 'polypeptide(L)'
;GGMAMLTLSDTEDNLHFILMARGLLEPELPWVPLRVRILHQGRVLREVHANITVEDPDFAEVLSDLSARELQWLVQGQLRIVAETEGRHARRLAGTITTRRSCDTMQSVLCGADALMPTKTGAVGSAKLALHENGTLEYQVQVVGTASEVVGITLETKPRRKNKRNVLFDMTPSYHDGLAQGTWPGPSARDAHMLLQNELFLNVAT
;
A
#
# COMPACT_ATOMS: atom_id res chain seq x y z
N GLY A 1 -4.04 -10.61 23.12
CA GLY A 1 -4.30 -10.36 21.68
C GLY A 1 -3.24 -9.40 21.20
N GLY A 2 -2.85 -9.47 19.94
CA GLY A 2 -1.75 -8.64 19.42
C GLY A 2 -2.05 -8.06 18.06
N MET A 3 -1.23 -7.09 17.66
CA MET A 3 -1.34 -6.37 16.40
C MET A 3 0.02 -6.38 15.72
N ALA A 4 0.04 -6.58 14.41
CA ALA A 4 1.22 -6.34 13.59
C ALA A 4 0.93 -5.16 12.66
N MET A 5 1.76 -4.14 12.72
CA MET A 5 1.75 -3.03 11.76
C MET A 5 2.88 -3.25 10.78
N LEU A 6 2.61 -3.11 9.48
CA LEU A 6 3.58 -3.32 8.42
C LEU A 6 3.57 -2.14 7.45
N THR A 7 4.75 -1.70 7.02
CA THR A 7 4.94 -0.57 6.12
C THR A 7 6.05 -0.89 5.12
N LEU A 8 5.82 -0.63 3.84
CA LEU A 8 6.85 -0.75 2.81
C LEU A 8 7.78 0.46 2.82
N SER A 9 9.05 0.25 2.50
CA SER A 9 9.99 1.34 2.24
C SER A 9 9.63 2.07 0.94
N ASP A 10 9.89 3.39 0.89
CA ASP A 10 9.59 4.23 -0.27
C ASP A 10 10.51 3.90 -1.46
N THR A 11 11.77 3.54 -1.16
CA THR A 11 12.82 3.36 -2.16
C THR A 11 13.17 1.90 -2.39
N GLU A 12 13.20 1.09 -1.34
CA GLU A 12 13.66 -0.29 -1.38
C GLU A 12 12.48 -1.26 -1.27
N ASP A 13 12.64 -2.48 -1.79
CA ASP A 13 11.63 -3.54 -1.62
C ASP A 13 11.78 -4.18 -0.24
N ASN A 14 11.69 -3.35 0.80
CA ASN A 14 11.81 -3.74 2.21
C ASN A 14 10.47 -3.55 2.91
N LEU A 15 10.12 -4.50 3.78
CA LEU A 15 8.92 -4.47 4.60
C LEU A 15 9.33 -4.30 6.07
N HIS A 16 9.08 -3.10 6.59
CA HIS A 16 9.22 -2.80 8.01
C HIS A 16 7.99 -3.32 8.73
N PHE A 17 8.16 -3.98 9.87
CA PHE A 17 7.02 -4.33 10.71
C PHE A 17 7.31 -4.21 12.19
N ILE A 18 6.25 -3.95 12.95
CA ILE A 18 6.24 -3.93 14.41
C ILE A 18 5.12 -4.85 14.88
N LEU A 19 5.46 -5.84 15.69
CA LEU A 19 4.54 -6.75 16.34
C LEU A 19 4.38 -6.33 17.80
N MET A 20 3.16 -5.91 18.15
CA MET A 20 2.74 -5.60 19.51
C MET A 20 2.04 -6.81 20.12
N ALA A 21 2.76 -7.51 20.99
CA ALA A 21 2.46 -8.87 21.41
C ALA A 21 1.87 -8.93 22.83
N ARG A 22 0.74 -8.26 23.08
CA ARG A 22 0.12 -8.30 24.41
C ARG A 22 -0.41 -9.70 24.75
N GLY A 23 0.23 -10.31 25.75
CA GLY A 23 -0.13 -11.63 26.27
C GLY A 23 0.50 -12.82 25.54
N LEU A 24 1.55 -12.62 24.75
CA LEU A 24 2.39 -13.74 24.25
C LEU A 24 3.39 -14.22 25.31
N LEU A 25 3.72 -13.38 26.30
CA LEU A 25 4.68 -13.67 27.36
C LEU A 25 4.01 -14.16 28.64
N GLU A 26 4.68 -15.10 29.31
CA GLU A 26 4.41 -15.49 30.70
C GLU A 26 5.56 -14.99 31.59
N PRO A 27 5.27 -14.51 32.82
CA PRO A 27 6.27 -13.89 33.70
C PRO A 27 7.32 -14.88 34.27
N GLU A 28 7.29 -16.15 33.89
CA GLU A 28 8.17 -17.19 34.46
C GLU A 28 9.60 -17.16 33.90
N LEU A 29 9.82 -16.58 32.72
CA LEU A 29 11.13 -16.49 32.08
C LEU A 29 11.52 -15.03 31.80
N PRO A 30 12.81 -14.66 31.98
CA PRO A 30 13.28 -13.30 31.71
C PRO A 30 13.24 -12.92 30.23
N TRP A 31 13.32 -13.93 29.35
CA TRP A 31 13.19 -13.79 27.90
C TRP A 31 12.55 -15.03 27.30
N VAL A 32 11.85 -14.86 26.19
CA VAL A 32 11.19 -15.95 25.45
C VAL A 32 11.59 -15.88 23.98
N PRO A 33 12.08 -16.98 23.37
CA PRO A 33 12.31 -17.02 21.94
C PRO A 33 11.00 -16.86 21.18
N LEU A 34 10.99 -15.95 20.23
CA LEU A 34 9.88 -15.63 19.35
C LEU A 34 10.29 -15.97 17.91
N ARG A 35 9.47 -16.79 17.26
CA ARG A 35 9.59 -17.10 15.84
C ARG A 35 8.46 -16.42 15.07
N VAL A 36 8.83 -15.53 14.15
CA VAL A 36 7.90 -14.82 13.27
C VAL A 36 8.05 -15.35 11.85
N ARG A 37 6.93 -15.74 11.23
CA ARG A 37 6.87 -16.31 9.89
C ARG A 37 5.88 -15.57 9.02
N ILE A 38 6.27 -15.30 7.77
CA ILE A 38 5.34 -14.91 6.71
C ILE A 38 5.06 -16.12 5.85
N LEU A 39 3.78 -16.42 5.65
CA LEU A 39 3.31 -17.58 4.90
C LEU A 39 2.42 -17.15 3.74
N HIS A 40 2.53 -17.91 2.65
CA HIS A 40 1.56 -17.88 1.55
C HIS A 40 1.00 -19.29 1.39
N GLN A 41 -0.33 -19.44 1.49
CA GLN A 41 -1.02 -20.73 1.39
C GLN A 41 -0.41 -21.82 2.29
N GLY A 42 0.06 -21.45 3.49
CA GLY A 42 0.68 -22.36 4.46
C GLY A 42 2.17 -22.65 4.24
N ARG A 43 2.75 -22.25 3.10
CA ARG A 43 4.20 -22.34 2.87
C ARG A 43 4.91 -21.14 3.49
N VAL A 44 5.97 -21.40 4.26
CA VAL A 44 6.82 -20.34 4.83
C VAL A 44 7.63 -19.70 3.71
N LEU A 45 7.55 -18.37 3.61
CA LEU A 45 8.32 -17.55 2.66
C LEU A 45 9.50 -16.88 3.36
N ARG A 46 9.25 -16.31 4.54
CA ARG A 46 10.24 -15.63 5.38
C ARG A 46 10.08 -16.08 6.83
N GLU A 47 11.19 -16.16 7.53
CA GLU A 47 11.25 -16.54 8.94
C GLU A 47 12.30 -15.68 9.64
N VAL A 48 11.95 -15.16 10.81
CA VAL A 48 12.83 -14.40 11.68
C VAL A 48 12.70 -14.93 13.10
N HIS A 49 13.81 -14.97 13.81
CA HIS A 49 13.87 -15.33 15.23
C HIS A 49 14.34 -14.13 16.04
N ALA A 50 13.71 -13.93 17.19
CA ALA A 50 14.05 -12.87 18.11
C ALA A 50 13.85 -13.36 19.55
N ASN A 51 14.41 -12.63 20.51
CA ASN A 51 14.13 -12.85 21.92
C ASN A 51 13.39 -11.62 22.45
N ILE A 52 12.21 -11.83 23.03
CA ILE A 52 11.40 -10.77 23.64
C ILE A 52 11.39 -10.93 25.15
N THR A 53 11.27 -9.84 25.89
CA THR A 53 11.27 -9.81 27.36
C THR A 53 9.97 -9.22 27.88
N VAL A 54 9.69 -9.40 29.17
CA VAL A 54 8.50 -8.79 29.80
C VAL A 54 8.56 -7.26 29.76
N GLU A 55 9.78 -6.70 29.81
CA GLU A 55 10.05 -5.25 29.78
C GLU A 55 9.97 -4.67 28.36
N ASP A 56 10.34 -5.47 27.36
CA ASP A 56 10.28 -5.13 25.93
C ASP A 56 9.59 -6.25 25.14
N PRO A 57 8.24 -6.32 25.19
CA PRO A 57 7.46 -7.36 24.53
C PRO A 57 7.22 -7.08 23.05
N ASP A 58 7.53 -5.87 22.57
CA ASP A 58 7.31 -5.46 21.19
C ASP A 58 8.50 -5.88 20.34
N PHE A 59 8.23 -6.36 19.13
CA PHE A 59 9.26 -6.82 18.20
C PHE A 59 9.19 -6.05 16.90
N ALA A 60 10.29 -5.39 16.52
CA ALA A 60 10.40 -4.64 15.28
C ALA A 60 11.52 -5.22 14.41
N GLU A 61 11.26 -5.35 13.11
CA GLU A 61 12.22 -5.95 12.17
C GLU A 61 11.99 -5.45 10.74
N VAL A 62 13.02 -5.60 9.91
CA VAL A 62 12.97 -5.27 8.49
C VAL A 62 13.20 -6.53 7.65
N LEU A 63 12.21 -6.89 6.83
CA LEU A 63 12.39 -7.91 5.80
C LEU A 63 12.87 -7.24 4.52
N SER A 64 14.12 -7.48 4.15
CA SER A 64 14.71 -6.92 2.93
C SER A 64 14.53 -7.82 1.71
N ASP A 65 14.69 -7.21 0.53
CA ASP A 65 14.73 -7.87 -0.76
C ASP A 65 13.47 -8.71 -1.05
N LEU A 66 12.28 -8.14 -0.82
CA LEU A 66 11.02 -8.78 -1.23
C LEU A 66 10.98 -8.93 -2.75
N SER A 67 10.73 -10.15 -3.19
CA SER A 67 10.52 -10.42 -4.62
C SER A 67 9.24 -9.77 -5.13
N ALA A 68 9.17 -9.51 -6.44
CA ALA A 68 7.95 -9.00 -7.09
C ALA A 68 6.71 -9.86 -6.78
N ARG A 69 6.89 -11.18 -6.62
CA ARG A 69 5.82 -12.12 -6.27
C ARG A 69 5.36 -11.95 -4.82
N GLU A 70 6.28 -11.75 -3.89
CA GLU A 70 5.94 -11.47 -2.48
C GLU A 70 5.20 -10.15 -2.35
N LEU A 71 5.65 -9.10 -3.04
CA LEU A 71 4.95 -7.82 -3.10
C LEU A 71 3.54 -7.97 -3.69
N GLN A 72 3.38 -8.75 -4.74
CA GLN A 72 2.06 -9.01 -5.33
C GLN A 72 1.12 -9.72 -4.34
N TRP A 73 1.60 -10.73 -3.63
CA TRP A 73 0.79 -11.41 -2.62
C TRP A 73 0.44 -10.52 -1.42
N LEU A 74 1.33 -9.59 -1.08
CA LEU A 74 1.11 -8.61 -0.02
C LEU A 74 -0.08 -7.70 -0.35
N VAL A 75 -0.11 -7.10 -1.55
CA VAL A 75 -1.19 -6.19 -1.95
C VAL A 75 -2.52 -6.92 -2.19
N GLN A 76 -2.48 -8.20 -2.57
CA GLN A 76 -3.66 -9.03 -2.76
C GLN A 76 -4.27 -9.58 -1.46
N GLY A 77 -3.64 -9.31 -0.31
CA GLY A 77 -4.11 -9.84 0.98
C GLY A 77 -3.91 -11.36 1.14
N GLN A 78 -2.97 -11.95 0.42
CA GLN A 78 -2.75 -13.42 0.39
C GLN A 78 -1.68 -13.90 1.38
N LEU A 79 -0.96 -12.97 2.00
CA LEU A 79 0.07 -13.29 2.99
C LEU A 79 -0.52 -13.38 4.39
N ARG A 80 0.04 -14.28 5.20
CA ARG A 80 -0.29 -14.41 6.63
C ARG A 80 0.97 -14.21 7.44
N ILE A 81 0.86 -13.45 8.52
CA ILE A 81 1.90 -13.37 9.55
C ILE A 81 1.54 -14.30 10.70
N VAL A 82 2.53 -15.04 11.20
CA VAL A 82 2.40 -15.91 12.36
C VAL A 82 3.56 -15.63 13.29
N ALA A 83 3.26 -15.29 14.54
CA ALA A 83 4.22 -15.11 15.60
C ALA A 83 3.98 -16.18 16.68
N GLU A 84 5.02 -16.90 17.07
CA GLU A 84 4.92 -18.04 17.97
C GLU A 84 6.06 -18.02 18.98
N THR A 85 5.73 -18.15 20.26
CA THR A 85 6.74 -18.32 21.31
C THR A 85 7.17 -19.78 21.42
N GLU A 86 8.45 -19.99 21.69
CA GLU A 86 9.01 -21.32 21.90
C GLU A 86 9.04 -21.64 23.41
N GLY A 87 8.67 -22.87 23.78
CA GLY A 87 8.69 -23.32 25.17
C GLY A 87 7.53 -24.26 25.54
N ARG A 88 7.41 -24.55 26.85
CA ARG A 88 6.36 -25.44 27.40
C ARG A 88 4.94 -24.90 27.22
N HIS A 89 4.78 -23.58 27.20
CA HIS A 89 3.52 -22.89 26.98
C HIS A 89 3.59 -22.04 25.70
N ALA A 90 3.82 -22.71 24.56
CA ALA A 90 3.89 -22.05 23.26
C ALA A 90 2.58 -21.32 22.96
N ARG A 91 2.67 -20.01 22.74
CA ARG A 91 1.53 -19.17 22.37
C ARG A 91 1.72 -18.69 20.95
N ARG A 92 0.61 -18.58 20.21
CA ARG A 92 0.63 -18.24 18.79
C ARG A 92 -0.34 -17.11 18.49
N LEU A 93 0.13 -16.12 17.76
CA LEU A 93 -0.68 -15.11 17.09
C LEU A 93 -0.59 -15.31 15.59
N ALA A 94 -1.71 -15.16 14.90
CA ALA A 94 -1.76 -15.25 13.45
C ALA A 94 -2.78 -14.26 12.89
N GLY A 95 -2.46 -13.66 11.75
CA GLY A 95 -3.34 -12.74 11.04
C GLY A 95 -3.06 -12.75 9.54
N THR A 96 -4.07 -12.40 8.75
CA THR A 96 -3.86 -12.08 7.33
C THR A 96 -3.29 -10.67 7.24
N ILE A 97 -2.27 -10.49 6.41
CA ILE A 97 -1.76 -9.16 6.08
C ILE A 97 -2.65 -8.61 4.98
N THR A 98 -3.31 -7.50 5.23
CA THR A 98 -4.16 -6.81 4.25
C THR A 98 -3.73 -5.36 4.16
N THR A 99 -3.95 -4.73 3.01
CA THR A 99 -3.80 -3.29 2.89
C THR A 99 -4.75 -2.59 3.86
N ARG A 100 -4.31 -1.49 4.45
CA ARG A 100 -5.19 -0.66 5.29
C ARG A 100 -6.34 -0.19 4.40
N ARG A 101 -7.58 -0.57 4.72
CA ARG A 101 -8.75 0.05 4.09
C ARG A 101 -8.68 1.54 4.36
N SER A 102 -8.53 2.37 3.32
CA SER A 102 -8.95 3.76 3.47
C SER A 102 -10.48 3.71 3.50
N CYS A 103 -11.07 3.94 4.67
CA CYS A 103 -12.52 4.20 4.74
C CYS A 103 -12.87 5.53 4.06
N ASP A 104 -11.84 6.35 3.81
CA ASP A 104 -11.92 7.61 3.10
C ASP A 104 -11.67 7.34 1.62
N THR A 105 -12.71 7.58 0.82
CA THR A 105 -12.52 7.85 -0.59
C THR A 105 -11.56 9.02 -0.71
N MET A 106 -10.42 8.84 -1.38
CA MET A 106 -9.55 9.98 -1.68
C MET A 106 -10.24 10.83 -2.74
N GLN A 107 -10.59 12.05 -2.35
CA GLN A 107 -11.21 13.04 -3.23
C GLN A 107 -10.25 14.19 -3.48
N SER A 108 -10.05 14.55 -4.74
CA SER A 108 -9.23 15.69 -5.13
C SER A 108 -10.01 16.57 -6.10
N VAL A 109 -9.87 17.89 -5.94
CA VAL A 109 -10.31 18.87 -6.94
C VAL A 109 -9.13 19.12 -7.88
N LEU A 110 -9.35 18.92 -9.17
CA LEU A 110 -8.32 19.08 -10.18
C LEU A 110 -8.28 20.53 -10.64
N CYS A 111 -7.15 21.19 -10.40
CA CYS A 111 -6.86 22.55 -10.83
C CYS A 111 -5.58 22.57 -11.65
N GLY A 112 -5.60 23.22 -12.81
CA GLY A 112 -4.41 23.36 -13.65
C GLY A 112 -3.25 24.08 -12.96
N ALA A 113 -3.51 24.91 -11.94
CA ALA A 113 -2.47 25.57 -11.16
C ALA A 113 -1.68 24.60 -10.26
N ASP A 114 -2.31 23.52 -9.81
CA ASP A 114 -1.74 22.52 -8.89
C ASP A 114 -1.18 21.29 -9.64
N ALA A 115 -1.19 21.33 -10.97
CA ALA A 115 -0.58 20.28 -11.80
C ALA A 115 0.95 20.25 -11.63
N LEU A 116 1.56 19.09 -11.87
CA LEU A 116 3.03 18.92 -11.88
C LEU A 116 3.74 19.95 -12.79
N MET A 117 3.04 20.41 -13.83
CA MET A 117 3.40 21.56 -14.65
C MET A 117 2.18 22.51 -14.69
N PRO A 118 2.23 23.68 -14.01
CA PRO A 118 1.07 24.55 -13.91
C PRO A 118 0.58 25.08 -15.26
N THR A 119 -0.74 25.00 -15.51
CA THR A 119 -1.40 25.48 -16.73
C THR A 119 -2.69 26.24 -16.40
N LYS A 120 -3.04 27.23 -17.23
CA LYS A 120 -4.31 27.98 -17.11
C LYS A 120 -5.33 27.39 -18.08
N THR A 121 -6.10 26.40 -17.62
CA THR A 121 -7.07 25.69 -18.46
C THR A 121 -8.52 26.16 -18.26
N GLY A 122 -8.83 26.84 -17.14
CA GLY A 122 -10.21 27.18 -16.76
C GLY A 122 -11.08 25.96 -16.39
N ALA A 123 -10.52 24.75 -16.52
CA ALA A 123 -11.19 23.50 -16.24
C ALA A 123 -11.19 23.20 -14.74
N VAL A 124 -12.27 22.57 -14.29
CA VAL A 124 -12.41 22.05 -12.94
C VAL A 124 -12.73 20.56 -13.05
N GLY A 125 -12.03 19.74 -12.28
CA GLY A 125 -12.31 18.32 -12.21
C GLY A 125 -12.45 17.83 -10.78
N SER A 126 -12.94 16.62 -10.63
CA SER A 126 -12.87 15.88 -9.39
C SER A 126 -12.40 14.46 -9.65
N ALA A 127 -11.65 13.91 -8.72
CA ALA A 127 -11.22 12.52 -8.77
C ALA A 127 -11.60 11.82 -7.48
N LYS A 128 -12.08 10.59 -7.60
CA LYS A 128 -12.40 9.67 -6.51
C LYS A 128 -11.60 8.40 -6.75
N LEU A 129 -10.81 8.01 -5.76
CA LEU A 129 -10.02 6.78 -5.75
C LEU A 129 -10.33 5.95 -4.50
N ALA A 130 -10.55 4.64 -4.67
CA ALA A 130 -10.85 3.72 -3.57
C ALA A 130 -10.04 2.42 -3.70
N LEU A 131 -9.18 2.14 -2.72
CA LEU A 131 -8.37 0.93 -2.67
C LEU A 131 -9.10 -0.15 -1.86
N HIS A 132 -9.41 -1.27 -2.51
CA HIS A 132 -10.04 -2.43 -1.88
C HIS A 132 -9.02 -3.34 -1.17
N GLU A 133 -9.50 -4.19 -0.26
CA GLU A 133 -8.66 -5.14 0.50
C GLU A 133 -7.94 -6.17 -0.37
N ASN A 134 -8.48 -6.45 -1.56
CA ASN A 134 -7.88 -7.36 -2.54
C ASN A 134 -6.82 -6.67 -3.41
N GLY A 135 -6.50 -5.40 -3.14
CA GLY A 135 -5.54 -4.61 -3.88
C GLY A 135 -6.10 -3.94 -5.14
N THR A 136 -7.38 -4.10 -5.48
CA THR A 136 -7.99 -3.40 -6.63
C THR A 136 -8.18 -1.92 -6.32
N LEU A 137 -7.82 -1.03 -7.24
CA LEU A 137 -8.11 0.40 -7.16
C LEU A 137 -9.30 0.74 -8.05
N GLU A 138 -10.41 1.15 -7.46
CA GLU A 138 -11.54 1.75 -8.18
C GLU A 138 -11.27 3.25 -8.39
N TYR A 139 -11.58 3.76 -9.58
CA TYR A 139 -11.39 5.17 -9.92
C TYR A 139 -12.62 5.77 -10.61
N GLN A 140 -12.84 7.05 -10.34
CA GLN A 140 -13.81 7.90 -11.02
C GLN A 140 -13.21 9.31 -11.15
N VAL A 141 -13.05 9.80 -12.38
CA VAL A 141 -12.48 11.11 -12.68
C VAL A 141 -13.47 11.89 -13.53
N GLN A 142 -14.01 12.96 -12.97
CA GLN A 142 -14.90 13.90 -13.66
C GLN A 142 -14.08 15.12 -14.08
N VAL A 143 -14.20 15.53 -15.34
CA VAL A 143 -13.54 16.72 -15.88
C VAL A 143 -14.61 17.58 -16.56
N VAL A 144 -14.71 18.85 -16.17
CA VAL A 144 -15.70 19.80 -16.69
C VAL A 144 -15.03 21.12 -17.08
N GLY A 145 -15.55 21.77 -18.11
CA GLY A 145 -15.13 23.13 -18.49
C GLY A 145 -13.75 23.20 -19.13
N THR A 146 -13.29 22.13 -19.78
CA THR A 146 -12.06 22.18 -20.58
C THR A 146 -12.31 22.98 -21.85
N ALA A 147 -11.40 23.91 -22.15
CA ALA A 147 -11.43 24.69 -23.39
C ALA A 147 -11.03 23.85 -24.62
N SER A 148 -10.34 22.73 -24.39
CA SER A 148 -9.84 21.79 -25.39
C SER A 148 -10.30 20.36 -25.08
N GLU A 149 -10.20 19.48 -26.07
CA GLU A 149 -10.50 18.06 -25.93
C GLU A 149 -9.52 17.39 -24.95
N VAL A 150 -10.04 16.57 -24.03
CA VAL A 150 -9.19 15.77 -23.14
C VAL A 150 -8.54 14.65 -23.94
N VAL A 151 -7.21 14.70 -24.09
CA VAL A 151 -6.41 13.72 -24.83
C VAL A 151 -5.72 12.69 -23.94
N GLY A 152 -5.77 12.87 -22.61
CA GLY A 152 -5.20 11.88 -21.70
C GLY A 152 -5.60 12.05 -20.24
N ILE A 153 -5.82 10.94 -19.53
CA ILE A 153 -6.02 10.89 -18.08
C ILE A 153 -5.13 9.80 -17.51
N THR A 154 -4.14 10.18 -16.70
CA THR A 154 -3.08 9.27 -16.23
C THR A 154 -2.81 9.44 -14.74
N LEU A 155 -2.57 8.32 -14.06
CA LEU A 155 -2.05 8.29 -12.70
C LEU A 155 -0.53 8.12 -12.76
N GLU A 156 0.20 9.01 -12.11
CA GLU A 156 1.65 9.16 -12.23
C GLU A 156 2.35 9.30 -10.90
N THR A 157 3.65 9.02 -10.87
CA THR A 157 4.53 9.43 -9.77
C THR A 157 5.27 10.72 -10.12
N LYS A 158 5.83 11.40 -9.12
CA LYS A 158 6.75 12.52 -9.37
C LYS A 158 7.88 12.07 -10.31
N PRO A 159 8.13 12.81 -11.41
CA PRO A 159 9.14 12.42 -12.39
C PRO A 159 10.55 12.53 -11.79
N ARG A 160 11.35 11.45 -11.87
CA ARG A 160 12.74 11.43 -11.37
C ARG A 160 13.73 12.18 -12.28
N ARG A 161 13.35 12.46 -13.53
CA ARG A 161 14.16 13.21 -14.49
C ARG A 161 13.32 14.30 -15.14
N LYS A 162 13.91 15.48 -15.32
CA LYS A 162 13.32 16.59 -16.08
C LYS A 162 12.98 16.05 -17.49
N ASN A 163 11.71 16.03 -17.85
CA ASN A 163 11.14 15.55 -19.13
C ASN A 163 10.82 14.05 -19.26
N LYS A 164 10.87 13.24 -18.20
CA LYS A 164 10.36 11.86 -18.25
C LYS A 164 9.21 11.66 -17.28
N ARG A 165 7.99 11.60 -17.82
CA ARG A 165 6.78 11.19 -17.07
C ARG A 165 6.90 9.73 -16.64
N ASN A 166 6.37 9.41 -15.47
CA ASN A 166 6.30 8.05 -14.97
C ASN A 166 4.83 7.66 -14.77
N VAL A 167 4.22 7.19 -15.85
CA VAL A 167 2.83 6.77 -15.89
C VAL A 167 2.70 5.38 -15.28
N LEU A 168 1.89 5.25 -14.24
CA LEU A 168 1.55 4.00 -13.59
C LEU A 168 0.32 3.36 -14.22
N PHE A 169 -0.69 4.17 -14.53
CA PHE A 169 -1.95 3.71 -15.09
C PHE A 169 -2.58 4.75 -16.02
N ASP A 170 -3.09 4.28 -17.15
CA ASP A 170 -3.77 5.09 -18.17
C ASP A 170 -5.28 4.86 -18.11
N MET A 171 -6.01 5.90 -17.71
CA MET A 171 -7.48 5.90 -17.59
C MET A 171 -8.14 6.43 -18.87
N THR A 172 -7.38 6.97 -19.82
CA THR A 172 -7.87 7.55 -21.08
C THR A 172 -8.84 6.64 -21.83
N PRO A 173 -8.60 5.31 -21.94
CA PRO A 173 -9.54 4.42 -22.65
C PRO A 173 -10.94 4.35 -22.03
N SER A 174 -11.09 4.70 -20.75
CA SER A 174 -12.38 4.73 -20.05
C SER A 174 -13.08 6.08 -20.13
N TYR A 175 -12.43 7.10 -20.70
CA TYR A 175 -12.95 8.45 -20.75
C TYR A 175 -14.02 8.61 -21.82
N HIS A 176 -15.18 9.12 -21.41
CA HIS A 176 -16.29 9.46 -22.27
C HIS A 176 -17.06 10.63 -21.65
N ASP A 177 -17.36 11.67 -22.45
CA ASP A 177 -18.25 12.78 -22.09
C ASP A 177 -17.94 13.44 -20.72
N GLY A 178 -16.66 13.69 -20.43
CA GLY A 178 -16.27 14.35 -19.17
C GLY A 178 -16.14 13.41 -17.97
N LEU A 179 -16.22 12.09 -18.16
CA LEU A 179 -16.08 11.09 -17.11
C LEU A 179 -15.16 9.94 -17.54
N ALA A 180 -14.18 9.61 -16.72
CA ALA A 180 -13.42 8.35 -16.79
C ALA A 180 -13.73 7.53 -15.53
N GLN A 181 -14.08 6.25 -15.70
CA GLN A 181 -14.40 5.37 -14.59
C GLN A 181 -14.00 3.92 -14.87
N GLY A 182 -13.57 3.22 -13.82
CA GLY A 182 -13.22 1.81 -13.93
C GLY A 182 -12.40 1.32 -12.75
N THR A 183 -11.70 0.22 -12.97
CA THR A 183 -10.86 -0.42 -11.96
C THR A 183 -9.47 -0.70 -12.51
N TRP A 184 -8.45 -0.49 -11.68
CA TRP A 184 -7.09 -0.97 -11.89
C TRP A 184 -6.87 -2.18 -10.95
N PRO A 185 -6.92 -3.42 -11.46
CA PRO A 185 -6.91 -4.62 -10.63
C PRO A 185 -5.51 -5.02 -10.12
N GLY A 186 -4.45 -4.35 -10.57
CA GLY A 186 -3.08 -4.75 -10.25
C GLY A 186 -2.12 -3.60 -9.98
N PRO A 187 -2.44 -2.61 -9.12
CA PRO A 187 -1.39 -1.79 -8.54
C PRO A 187 -0.40 -2.70 -7.81
N SER A 188 0.89 -2.42 -7.96
CA SER A 188 1.89 -3.09 -7.14
C SER A 188 1.72 -2.67 -5.68
N ALA A 189 2.30 -3.42 -4.75
CA ALA A 189 2.29 -3.02 -3.34
C ALA A 189 2.93 -1.64 -3.12
N ARG A 190 3.90 -1.27 -3.98
CA ARG A 190 4.52 0.05 -3.98
C ARG A 190 3.56 1.13 -4.47
N ASP A 191 2.80 0.88 -5.54
CA ASP A 191 1.82 1.83 -6.05
C ASP A 191 0.70 2.07 -5.01
N ALA A 192 0.24 1.00 -4.35
CA ALA A 192 -0.73 1.10 -3.26
C ALA A 192 -0.16 1.87 -2.06
N HIS A 193 1.11 1.64 -1.69
CA HIS A 193 1.80 2.41 -0.65
C HIS A 193 1.87 3.90 -1.01
N MET A 194 2.35 4.23 -2.21
CA MET A 194 2.44 5.60 -2.70
C MET A 194 1.09 6.31 -2.73
N LEU A 195 0.03 5.60 -3.13
CA LEU A 195 -1.33 6.12 -3.10
C LEU A 195 -1.75 6.51 -1.68
N LEU A 196 -1.54 5.61 -0.71
CA LEU A 196 -1.89 5.83 0.70
C LEU A 196 -1.02 6.92 1.38
N GLN A 197 0.16 7.20 0.84
CA GLN A 197 1.03 8.31 1.27
C GLN A 197 0.74 9.63 0.53
N ASN A 198 -0.27 9.69 -0.35
CA ASN A 198 -0.59 10.85 -1.19
C ASN A 198 0.57 11.28 -2.13
N GLU A 199 1.33 10.32 -2.64
CA GLU A 199 2.47 10.56 -3.53
C GLU A 199 2.17 10.30 -5.01
N LEU A 200 0.93 9.94 -5.33
CA LEU A 200 0.46 9.80 -6.71
C LEU A 200 -0.20 11.09 -7.20
N PHE A 201 0.02 11.38 -8.48
CA PHE A 201 -0.48 12.57 -9.15
C PHE A 201 -1.42 12.14 -10.27
N LEU A 202 -2.63 12.70 -10.27
CA LEU A 202 -3.53 12.57 -11.39
C LEU A 202 -3.26 13.69 -12.39
N ASN A 203 -2.99 13.33 -13.64
CA ASN A 203 -2.74 14.27 -14.72
C ASN A 203 -3.84 14.16 -15.77
N VAL A 204 -4.40 15.31 -16.16
CA VAL A 204 -5.35 15.44 -17.27
C VAL A 204 -4.69 16.28 -18.35
N ALA A 205 -4.50 15.69 -19.53
CA ALA A 205 -3.97 16.36 -20.70
C ALA A 205 -5.13 16.80 -21.61
N THR A 206 -5.07 18.04 -22.08
CA THR A 206 -6.03 18.68 -23.00
C THR A 206 -5.31 19.37 -24.14
#